data_AF-A0A2A2XWN7-F1
#
_entry.id   AF-A0A2A2XWN7-F1
#
_cell.length_a   1.000
_cell.length_b   1.000
_cell.length_c   1.000
_cell.angle_alpha   90.00
_cell.angle_beta   90.00
_cell.angle_gamma   90.00
#
_symmetry.space_group_name_H-M   'P 1'
#
loop_
_entity.id
_entity.type
_entity.pdbx_description
1 polymer ?
#
loop_
_entity_poly.entity_id
_entity_poly.type
_entity_poly.pdbx_seq_one_letter_code
_entity_poly.pdbx_strand_id
1 'polypeptide(L)'
;MRKIFLLAASALLCTPVVSHAVSSTLLIHDTLAKPFSLSNEMAPIQAVLQRFDTHVETLTDSKVAVEDLKNADFILLAGISGPPKLKDDALKYLQNCKKPVVAIGAAASFASSNSLSSAKPSKPIDKGLLVYRGREWALRVDPFYDAAPQGVGALAGITTPKGIQPLAWRDGNRFGFASLPSEAPLTMVFSDILLDFYGAEQTGAPGMVFVVQDYNPSCSPATLRRVADYFAHQKTPFVVTTQMKEIPLGVEIAPREEFLDALRYAQARGARIFLRGGNGPERSEVFQKEGIVIEGSEDTPSVKSGLEIGNTFIQRTPGEAPIAFPSAVPLRLEQGGWLLPANVHSGLDGPANEALLAAIRDIIPFRDGLAVVSIPAWMRFQDILSAVQTARSTNLRVVDPVTRFPLPRS
;
A
#
# COMPACT_ATOMS: atom_id res chain seq x y z
N MET A 1 28.63 19.59 -4.95
CA MET A 1 27.17 19.67 -5.15
C MET A 1 26.52 18.47 -4.49
N ARG A 2 25.73 18.66 -3.43
CA ARG A 2 24.98 17.58 -2.75
C ARG A 2 23.77 17.22 -3.60
N LYS A 3 23.75 16.03 -4.19
CA LYS A 3 22.56 15.46 -4.81
C LYS A 3 21.61 15.02 -3.70
N ILE A 4 20.47 15.69 -3.59
CA ILE A 4 19.36 15.27 -2.73
C ILE A 4 18.66 14.13 -3.49
N PHE A 5 18.80 12.90 -3.01
CA PHE A 5 17.98 11.79 -3.46
C PHE A 5 16.70 11.78 -2.61
N LEU A 6 15.56 12.02 -3.25
CA LEU A 6 14.25 11.78 -2.65
C LEU A 6 14.05 10.27 -2.57
N LEU A 7 14.13 9.74 -1.35
CA LEU A 7 13.71 8.39 -1.00
C LEU A 7 12.23 8.45 -0.62
N ALA A 8 11.39 7.79 -1.41
CA ALA A 8 10.02 7.48 -1.03
C ALA A 8 9.79 6.01 -1.37
N ALA A 9 10.02 5.15 -0.39
CA ALA A 9 9.59 3.77 -0.39
C ALA A 9 8.60 3.63 0.76
N SER A 10 7.43 3.06 0.48
CA SER A 10 6.70 2.19 1.40
C SER A 10 5.28 1.92 0.90
N ALA A 11 4.94 0.65 0.73
CA ALA A 11 3.54 0.23 0.66
C ALA A 11 3.15 -0.53 1.91
N LEU A 12 1.85 -0.59 2.03
CA LEU A 12 1.11 -1.13 3.14
C LEU A 12 0.39 -2.36 2.66
N LEU A 13 0.61 -3.52 3.27
CA LEU A 13 -0.30 -4.60 2.97
C LEU A 13 -1.65 -4.36 3.60
N CYS A 14 -2.64 -4.77 2.83
CA CYS A 14 -4.02 -4.83 3.20
C CYS A 14 -4.36 -6.29 3.54
N THR A 15 -3.92 -6.75 4.71
CA THR A 15 -4.30 -8.05 5.28
C THR A 15 -5.72 -8.00 5.86
N PRO A 16 -6.66 -8.88 5.43
CA PRO A 16 -7.96 -9.00 6.10
C PRO A 16 -7.72 -9.37 7.56
N VAL A 17 -7.88 -8.39 8.44
CA VAL A 17 -8.01 -8.65 9.87
C VAL A 17 -9.41 -9.21 10.04
N VAL A 18 -9.48 -10.51 10.34
CA VAL A 18 -10.73 -11.22 10.57
C VAL A 18 -11.37 -10.69 11.85
N SER A 19 -12.33 -9.77 11.70
CA SER A 19 -13.34 -9.51 12.72
C SER A 19 -14.40 -10.60 12.62
N HIS A 20 -14.90 -11.11 13.74
CA HIS A 20 -15.79 -12.27 13.79
C HIS A 20 -17.22 -12.01 13.24
N ALA A 21 -17.46 -10.84 12.62
CA ALA A 21 -18.66 -10.52 11.86
C ALA A 21 -18.30 -9.47 10.79
N VAL A 22 -18.87 -9.60 9.56
CA VAL A 22 -18.75 -8.57 8.51
C VAL A 22 -19.28 -7.27 9.08
N SER A 23 -18.38 -6.36 9.41
CA SER A 23 -18.73 -5.08 10.02
C SER A 23 -18.99 -4.07 8.91
N SER A 24 -19.85 -3.09 9.17
CA SER A 24 -20.17 -2.02 8.23
C SER A 24 -19.34 -0.77 8.52
N THR A 25 -18.77 -0.16 7.49
CA THR A 25 -17.97 1.07 7.59
C THR A 25 -18.58 2.14 6.70
N LEU A 26 -18.94 3.26 7.29
CA LEU A 26 -19.41 4.43 6.54
C LEU A 26 -18.26 5.43 6.35
N LEU A 27 -17.87 5.62 5.09
CA LEU A 27 -16.87 6.59 4.67
C LEU A 27 -17.56 7.86 4.16
N ILE A 28 -17.43 8.93 4.92
CA ILE A 28 -18.02 10.23 4.63
C ILE A 28 -16.91 11.16 4.12
N HIS A 29 -17.15 11.85 3.02
CA HIS A 29 -16.19 12.82 2.49
C HIS A 29 -16.85 14.10 1.98
N ASP A 30 -16.12 15.22 1.99
CA ASP A 30 -16.58 16.50 1.42
C ASP A 30 -16.44 16.51 -0.12
N THR A 31 -15.32 16.01 -0.64
CA THR A 31 -15.02 15.93 -2.07
C THR A 31 -14.04 14.79 -2.35
N LEU A 32 -13.79 14.46 -3.62
CA LEU A 32 -12.84 13.43 -4.03
C LEU A 32 -11.41 13.96 -4.23
N ALA A 33 -11.28 15.27 -4.51
CA ALA A 33 -10.00 15.88 -4.84
C ALA A 33 -9.90 17.28 -4.23
N LYS A 34 -8.67 17.71 -3.93
CA LYS A 34 -8.37 19.10 -3.55
C LYS A 34 -8.74 20.05 -4.71
N PRO A 35 -9.02 21.34 -4.43
CA PRO A 35 -9.21 22.32 -5.48
C PRO A 35 -7.96 22.36 -6.38
N PHE A 36 -8.15 22.40 -7.69
CA PHE A 36 -7.07 22.45 -8.70
C PHE A 36 -6.15 21.21 -8.75
N SER A 37 -6.51 20.12 -8.07
CA SER A 37 -5.83 18.82 -8.19
C SER A 37 -6.60 17.90 -9.13
N LEU A 38 -5.87 17.17 -9.97
CA LEU A 38 -6.43 16.06 -10.75
C LEU A 38 -6.34 14.72 -9.99
N SER A 39 -5.67 14.71 -8.84
CA SER A 39 -5.47 13.52 -8.02
C SER A 39 -6.70 13.25 -7.17
N ASN A 40 -7.22 12.02 -7.25
CA ASN A 40 -8.24 11.53 -6.31
C ASN A 40 -7.59 11.22 -4.96
N GLU A 41 -7.80 12.11 -3.99
CA GLU A 41 -7.24 12.03 -2.63
C GLU A 41 -8.00 11.01 -1.76
N MET A 42 -9.18 10.57 -2.18
CA MET A 42 -9.93 9.50 -1.51
C MET A 42 -9.41 8.10 -1.87
N ALA A 43 -8.78 7.94 -3.04
CA ALA A 43 -8.30 6.64 -3.49
C ALA A 43 -7.32 5.97 -2.50
N PRO A 44 -6.34 6.67 -1.90
CA PRO A 44 -5.50 6.10 -0.85
C PRO A 44 -6.27 5.60 0.38
N ILE A 45 -7.28 6.34 0.82
CA ILE A 45 -8.10 5.96 1.98
C ILE A 45 -8.87 4.68 1.66
N GLN A 46 -9.53 4.64 0.50
CA GLN A 46 -10.29 3.47 0.04
C GLN A 46 -9.38 2.25 -0.14
N ALA A 47 -8.20 2.43 -0.74
CA ALA A 47 -7.23 1.35 -0.91
C ALA A 47 -6.78 0.76 0.43
N VAL A 48 -6.54 1.60 1.44
CA VAL A 48 -6.21 1.12 2.79
C VAL A 48 -7.41 0.43 3.46
N LEU A 49 -8.63 0.90 3.23
CA LEU A 49 -9.83 0.28 3.82
C LEU A 49 -10.11 -1.12 3.28
N GLN A 50 -9.72 -1.41 2.03
CA GLN A 50 -9.80 -2.75 1.45
C GLN A 50 -8.94 -3.79 2.20
N ARG A 51 -8.09 -3.35 3.13
CA ARG A 51 -7.42 -4.20 4.12
C ARG A 51 -8.38 -4.89 5.05
N PHE A 52 -9.47 -4.25 5.43
CA PHE A 52 -10.29 -4.72 6.53
C PHE A 52 -11.49 -5.48 5.99
N ASP A 53 -11.89 -6.54 6.68
CA ASP A 53 -13.09 -7.30 6.33
C ASP A 53 -14.34 -6.52 6.76
N THR A 54 -14.64 -5.47 6.00
CA THR A 54 -15.74 -4.56 6.25
C THR A 54 -16.41 -4.13 4.94
N HIS A 55 -17.74 -4.03 4.97
CA HIS A 55 -18.50 -3.43 3.89
C HIS A 55 -18.38 -1.90 3.96
N VAL A 56 -17.67 -1.29 3.01
CA VAL A 56 -17.48 0.16 2.95
C VAL A 56 -18.56 0.81 2.10
N GLU A 57 -19.46 1.57 2.73
CA GLU A 57 -20.37 2.48 2.05
C GLU A 57 -19.72 3.88 1.98
N THR A 58 -19.69 4.50 0.80
CA THR A 58 -19.11 5.84 0.62
C THR A 58 -20.20 6.86 0.31
N LEU A 59 -20.34 7.89 1.15
CA LEU A 59 -21.29 8.98 0.98
C LEU A 59 -20.60 10.34 1.00
N THR A 60 -21.13 11.28 0.20
CA THR A 60 -20.78 12.70 0.33
C THR A 60 -21.46 13.30 1.55
N ASP A 61 -20.80 14.22 2.25
CA ASP A 61 -21.30 14.88 3.47
C ASP A 61 -22.76 15.38 3.39
N SER A 62 -23.16 15.98 2.28
CA SER A 62 -24.52 16.51 2.03
C SER A 62 -25.61 15.45 1.98
N LYS A 63 -25.27 14.18 1.74
CA LYS A 63 -26.21 13.07 1.62
C LYS A 63 -26.38 12.28 2.92
N VAL A 64 -25.51 12.48 3.90
CA VAL A 64 -25.52 11.71 5.15
C VAL A 64 -26.76 12.04 5.97
N ALA A 65 -27.50 11.00 6.33
CA ALA A 65 -28.57 11.02 7.31
C ALA A 65 -28.10 10.41 8.64
N VAL A 66 -28.84 10.69 9.72
CA VAL A 66 -28.56 10.11 11.04
C VAL A 66 -28.70 8.59 11.03
N GLU A 67 -29.63 8.07 10.23
CA GLU A 67 -29.89 6.64 10.07
C GLU A 67 -28.65 5.92 9.49
N ASP A 68 -27.94 6.53 8.55
CA ASP A 68 -26.69 5.98 8.00
C ASP A 68 -25.63 5.81 9.10
N LEU A 69 -25.48 6.85 9.95
CA LEU A 69 -24.57 6.82 11.10
C LEU A 69 -24.99 5.76 12.16
N LYS A 70 -26.29 5.57 12.34
CA LYS A 70 -26.84 4.56 13.27
C LYS A 70 -26.66 3.14 12.74
N ASN A 71 -26.63 2.94 11.44
CA ASN A 71 -26.50 1.62 10.83
C ASN A 71 -25.04 1.16 10.71
N ALA A 72 -24.09 2.10 10.56
CA ALA A 72 -22.67 1.78 10.41
C ALA A 72 -22.00 1.37 11.73
N ASP A 73 -21.18 0.33 11.76
CA ASP A 73 -20.40 -0.06 12.95
C ASP A 73 -19.21 0.88 13.18
N PHE A 74 -18.59 1.29 12.07
CA PHE A 74 -17.41 2.16 12.02
C PHE A 74 -17.71 3.40 11.18
N ILE A 75 -17.20 4.56 11.61
CA ILE A 75 -17.40 5.82 10.89
C ILE A 75 -16.05 6.46 10.54
N LEU A 76 -15.85 6.76 9.27
CA LEU A 76 -14.71 7.54 8.78
C LEU A 76 -15.18 8.87 8.21
N LEU A 77 -14.55 9.96 8.64
CA LEU A 77 -14.81 11.33 8.19
C LEU A 77 -13.56 11.86 7.51
N ALA A 78 -13.61 12.06 6.20
CA ALA A 78 -12.51 12.60 5.41
C ALA A 78 -12.81 14.04 4.97
N GLY A 79 -12.04 14.99 5.48
CA GLY A 79 -12.06 16.38 4.99
C GLY A 79 -10.91 16.62 4.03
N ILE A 80 -11.16 16.49 2.72
CA ILE A 80 -10.16 16.60 1.65
C ILE A 80 -9.87 18.06 1.32
N SER A 81 -10.91 18.87 1.13
CA SER A 81 -10.78 20.31 0.82
C SER A 81 -11.22 21.20 1.98
N GLY A 82 -12.04 20.68 2.88
CA GLY A 82 -12.50 21.35 4.08
C GLY A 82 -13.17 20.38 5.05
N PRO A 83 -13.60 20.87 6.23
CA PRO A 83 -14.36 20.05 7.16
C PRO A 83 -15.71 19.64 6.52
N PRO A 84 -16.12 18.36 6.62
CA PRO A 84 -17.41 17.89 6.11
C PRO A 84 -18.58 18.71 6.67
N LYS A 85 -19.49 19.14 5.79
CA LYS A 85 -20.67 19.97 6.12
C LYS A 85 -21.88 19.09 6.40
N LEU A 86 -21.85 18.43 7.54
CA LEU A 86 -22.95 17.58 8.00
C LEU A 86 -24.13 18.41 8.54
N LYS A 87 -25.34 17.86 8.44
CA LYS A 87 -26.53 18.44 9.07
C LYS A 87 -26.42 18.41 10.59
N ASP A 88 -27.11 19.33 11.27
CA ASP A 88 -27.02 19.51 12.74
C ASP A 88 -27.36 18.25 13.55
N ASP A 89 -28.32 17.48 13.08
CA ASP A 89 -28.73 16.20 13.66
C ASP A 89 -27.64 15.13 13.53
N ALA A 90 -27.01 15.02 12.36
CA ALA A 90 -25.85 14.17 12.14
C ALA A 90 -24.64 14.59 13.01
N LEU A 91 -24.37 15.89 13.12
CA LEU A 91 -23.32 16.43 13.99
C LEU A 91 -23.58 16.08 15.47
N LYS A 92 -24.81 16.29 15.95
CA LYS A 92 -25.21 15.93 17.32
C LYS A 92 -25.10 14.44 17.57
N TYR A 93 -25.46 13.60 16.60
CA TYR A 93 -25.25 12.15 16.70
C TYR A 93 -23.77 11.83 16.82
N LEU A 94 -22.94 12.36 15.91
CA LEU A 94 -21.50 12.13 15.92
C LEU A 94 -20.84 12.56 17.22
N GLN A 95 -21.24 13.68 17.83
CA GLN A 95 -20.70 14.12 19.12
C GLN A 95 -20.98 13.15 20.27
N ASN A 96 -22.17 12.53 20.28
CA ASN A 96 -22.64 11.72 21.39
C ASN A 96 -22.45 10.21 21.17
N CYS A 97 -22.12 9.78 19.95
CA CYS A 97 -21.99 8.37 19.64
C CYS A 97 -20.78 7.72 20.35
N LYS A 98 -20.97 6.48 20.77
CA LYS A 98 -19.92 5.62 21.36
C LYS A 98 -19.28 4.70 20.32
N LYS A 99 -19.66 4.83 19.05
CA LYS A 99 -19.08 4.06 17.95
C LYS A 99 -17.67 4.57 17.63
N PRO A 100 -16.75 3.72 17.15
CA PRO A 100 -15.45 4.16 16.69
C PRO A 100 -15.57 5.20 15.57
N VAL A 101 -14.82 6.30 15.69
CA VAL A 101 -14.76 7.35 14.65
C VAL A 101 -13.31 7.65 14.30
N VAL A 102 -12.97 7.65 13.01
CA VAL A 102 -11.69 8.17 12.50
C VAL A 102 -11.96 9.43 11.70
N ALA A 103 -11.24 10.51 12.01
CA ALA A 103 -11.37 11.79 11.33
C ALA A 103 -10.03 12.22 10.69
N ILE A 104 -10.07 12.53 9.40
CA ILE A 104 -8.91 12.65 8.53
C ILE A 104 -8.87 14.05 7.90
N GLY A 105 -7.67 14.62 7.78
CA GLY A 105 -7.46 15.89 7.11
C GLY A 105 -8.16 17.04 7.82
N ALA A 106 -8.95 17.81 7.08
CA ALA A 106 -9.71 18.92 7.64
C ALA A 106 -10.78 18.48 8.65
N ALA A 107 -11.18 17.20 8.62
CA ALA A 107 -12.09 16.63 9.60
C ALA A 107 -11.38 16.25 10.91
N ALA A 108 -10.05 16.28 11.00
CA ALA A 108 -9.34 15.71 12.15
C ALA A 108 -9.75 16.31 13.51
N SER A 109 -10.26 17.55 13.55
CA SER A 109 -10.83 18.14 14.77
C SER A 109 -12.01 17.36 15.36
N PHE A 110 -12.80 16.67 14.54
CA PHE A 110 -13.92 15.80 14.97
C PHE A 110 -13.49 14.60 15.81
N ALA A 111 -12.18 14.31 15.85
CA ALA A 111 -11.62 13.29 16.72
C ALA A 111 -11.57 13.74 18.19
N SER A 112 -11.74 15.02 18.49
CA SER A 112 -11.75 15.54 19.86
C SER A 112 -13.19 15.76 20.32
N SER A 113 -13.59 15.08 21.40
CA SER A 113 -14.94 15.12 21.97
C SER A 113 -15.48 16.54 22.27
N ASN A 114 -14.58 17.49 22.55
CA ASN A 114 -14.94 18.86 22.93
C ASN A 114 -14.70 19.92 21.83
N SER A 115 -14.30 19.53 20.63
CA SER A 115 -13.93 20.49 19.58
C SER A 115 -14.60 20.20 18.24
N LEU A 116 -15.78 20.80 18.03
CA LEU A 116 -16.26 21.11 16.68
C LEU A 116 -15.67 22.43 16.14
N SER A 117 -14.61 22.96 16.77
CA SER A 117 -14.07 24.26 16.35
C SER A 117 -13.68 24.19 14.87
N SER A 118 -14.06 25.22 14.12
CA SER A 118 -13.71 25.41 12.71
C SER A 118 -12.28 24.94 12.46
N ALA A 119 -12.13 23.96 11.56
CA ALA A 119 -10.82 23.48 11.15
C ALA A 119 -9.94 24.69 10.81
N LYS A 120 -8.78 24.78 11.45
CA LYS A 120 -7.80 25.79 11.07
C LYS A 120 -7.44 25.58 9.60
N PRO A 121 -7.13 26.65 8.85
CA PRO A 121 -6.61 26.51 7.50
C PRO A 121 -5.42 25.54 7.48
N SER A 122 -5.36 24.69 6.47
CA SER A 122 -4.21 23.81 6.28
C SER A 122 -2.95 24.65 6.07
N LYS A 123 -1.82 24.14 6.56
CA LYS A 123 -0.49 24.66 6.30
C LYS A 123 0.39 23.54 5.73
N PRO A 124 1.31 23.81 4.79
CA PRO A 124 2.31 22.83 4.42
C PRO A 124 3.39 22.73 5.51
N ILE A 125 3.99 21.55 5.65
CA ILE A 125 5.25 21.33 6.36
C ILE A 125 6.26 20.86 5.31
N ASP A 126 7.11 21.77 4.84
CA ASP A 126 8.05 21.49 3.74
C ASP A 126 9.18 20.54 4.13
N LYS A 127 9.57 20.54 5.41
CA LYS A 127 10.64 19.71 5.98
C LYS A 127 10.23 19.23 7.37
N GLY A 128 9.49 18.13 7.38
CA GLY A 128 9.09 17.44 8.60
C GLY A 128 9.89 16.16 8.80
N LEU A 129 10.01 15.75 10.05
CA LEU A 129 10.46 14.42 10.42
C LEU A 129 9.29 13.70 11.11
N LEU A 130 8.62 12.80 10.39
CA LEU A 130 7.57 11.95 10.95
C LEU A 130 8.20 11.00 11.95
N VAL A 131 7.74 11.01 13.19
CA VAL A 131 8.13 10.10 14.26
C VAL A 131 6.98 9.16 14.55
N TYR A 132 7.21 7.86 14.37
CA TYR A 132 6.24 6.82 14.68
C TYR A 132 6.95 5.53 15.09
N ARG A 133 6.54 4.93 16.22
CA ARG A 133 7.08 3.66 16.75
C ARG A 133 8.62 3.58 16.78
N GLY A 134 9.27 4.67 17.18
CA GLY A 134 10.73 4.74 17.28
C GLY A 134 11.48 4.87 15.95
N ARG A 135 10.77 5.13 14.85
CA ARG A 135 11.34 5.45 13.54
C ARG A 135 11.03 6.87 13.13
N GLU A 136 11.88 7.36 12.24
CA GLU A 136 11.88 8.73 11.75
C GLU A 136 11.93 8.74 10.23
N TRP A 137 11.01 9.43 9.57
CA TRP A 137 10.98 9.61 8.11
C TRP A 137 11.01 11.09 7.76
N ALA A 138 11.95 11.49 6.91
CA ALA A 138 11.95 12.83 6.34
C ALA A 138 10.88 12.90 5.24
N LEU A 139 9.96 13.86 5.35
CA LEU A 139 8.90 14.04 4.37
C LEU A 139 8.40 15.49 4.32
N ARG A 140 7.68 15.79 3.24
CA ARG A 140 6.81 16.97 3.16
C ARG A 140 5.41 16.54 3.56
N VAL A 141 4.67 17.41 4.24
CA VAL A 141 3.26 17.15 4.56
C VAL A 141 2.42 18.29 4.04
N ASP A 142 1.57 18.00 3.05
CA ASP A 142 0.72 18.99 2.42
C ASP A 142 -0.59 18.34 1.91
N PRO A 143 -1.74 18.60 2.55
CA PRO A 143 -1.97 19.55 3.64
C PRO A 143 -1.62 18.98 5.03
N PHE A 144 -1.19 19.84 5.96
CA PHE A 144 -1.20 19.56 7.39
C PHE A 144 -2.24 20.43 8.11
N TYR A 145 -3.08 19.81 8.93
CA TYR A 145 -4.15 20.45 9.69
C TYR A 145 -3.78 20.52 11.16
N ASP A 146 -3.56 21.73 11.66
CA ASP A 146 -3.13 21.95 13.03
C ASP A 146 -4.26 21.63 14.01
N ALA A 147 -4.19 20.43 14.61
CA ALA A 147 -5.05 20.01 15.69
C ALA A 147 -4.28 20.06 17.01
N ALA A 148 -4.89 20.63 18.05
CA ALA A 148 -4.36 20.65 19.39
C ALA A 148 -5.15 19.66 20.26
N PRO A 149 -4.89 18.34 20.18
CA PRO A 149 -5.52 17.37 21.06
C PRO A 149 -5.04 17.64 22.50
N GLN A 150 -5.88 18.26 23.32
CA GLN A 150 -5.54 18.59 24.70
C GLN A 150 -5.63 17.33 25.58
N GLY A 151 -4.57 17.02 26.33
CA GLY A 151 -4.58 15.92 27.30
C GLY A 151 -4.56 14.51 26.70
N VAL A 152 -4.38 14.39 25.38
CA VAL A 152 -4.39 13.11 24.68
C VAL A 152 -3.00 12.81 24.12
N GLY A 153 -2.52 11.58 24.33
CA GLY A 153 -1.25 11.11 23.78
C GLY A 153 -1.27 11.03 22.26
N ALA A 154 -0.27 11.63 21.60
CA ALA A 154 -0.07 11.46 20.17
C ALA A 154 0.39 10.02 19.87
N LEU A 155 -0.23 9.39 18.87
CA LEU A 155 0.20 8.11 18.31
C LEU A 155 1.38 8.32 17.35
N ALA A 156 1.35 9.42 16.59
CA ALA A 156 2.39 9.82 15.65
C ALA A 156 2.58 11.34 15.70
N GLY A 157 3.80 11.82 15.45
CA GLY A 157 4.13 13.24 15.45
C GLY A 157 5.00 13.62 14.26
N ILE A 158 4.99 14.90 13.89
CA ILE A 158 5.93 15.49 12.94
C ILE A 158 6.81 16.46 13.71
N THR A 159 8.09 16.15 13.83
CA THR A 159 9.09 17.04 14.40
C THR A 159 9.41 18.13 13.38
N THR A 160 9.30 19.38 13.82
CA THR A 160 9.67 20.57 13.06
C THR A 160 10.58 21.46 13.93
N PRO A 161 11.22 22.50 13.37
CA PRO A 161 11.94 23.49 14.19
C PRO A 161 11.08 24.18 15.25
N LYS A 162 9.75 24.18 15.08
CA LYS A 162 8.79 24.77 16.03
C LYS A 162 8.36 23.79 17.13
N GLY A 163 8.89 22.58 17.12
CA GLY A 163 8.52 21.49 18.02
C GLY A 163 7.77 20.36 17.31
N ILE A 164 7.28 19.41 18.11
CA ILE A 164 6.53 18.24 17.64
C ILE A 164 5.07 18.64 17.45
N GLN A 165 4.53 18.38 16.27
CA GLN A 165 3.12 18.56 15.95
C GLN A 165 2.45 17.18 15.88
N PRO A 166 1.30 16.94 16.52
CA PRO A 166 0.64 15.65 16.44
C PRO A 166 0.12 15.41 15.03
N LEU A 167 0.54 14.30 14.41
CA LEU A 167 -0.03 13.82 13.16
C LEU A 167 -1.24 12.93 13.43
N ALA A 168 -1.14 12.05 14.42
CA ALA A 168 -2.22 11.15 14.79
C ALA A 168 -2.37 11.02 16.29
N TRP A 169 -3.59 10.84 16.77
CA TRP A 169 -3.92 10.71 18.19
C TRP A 169 -5.20 9.90 18.38
N ARG A 170 -5.45 9.48 19.62
CA ARG A 170 -6.65 8.73 20.00
C ARG A 170 -7.30 9.30 21.26
N ASP A 171 -8.51 9.82 21.15
CA ASP A 171 -9.36 10.25 22.26
C ASP A 171 -10.47 9.21 22.48
N GLY A 172 -10.24 8.25 23.38
CA GLY A 172 -11.18 7.15 23.64
C GLY A 172 -11.42 6.26 22.42
N ASN A 173 -12.62 6.33 21.85
CA ASN A 173 -13.03 5.62 20.63
C ASN A 173 -12.82 6.45 19.35
N ARG A 174 -12.24 7.64 19.45
CA ARG A 174 -12.01 8.55 18.33
C ARG A 174 -10.54 8.61 17.98
N PHE A 175 -10.26 8.68 16.69
CA PHE A 175 -8.91 8.80 16.14
C PHE A 175 -8.84 9.99 15.21
N GLY A 176 -7.80 10.82 15.37
CA GLY A 176 -7.53 11.93 14.49
C GLY A 176 -6.31 11.66 13.63
N PHE A 177 -6.34 12.11 12.38
CA PHE A 177 -5.21 12.10 11.46
C PHE A 177 -5.10 13.46 10.75
N ALA A 178 -4.16 14.29 11.16
CA ALA A 178 -3.99 15.71 10.79
C ALA A 178 -3.42 15.95 9.38
N SER A 179 -3.58 15.00 8.47
CA SER A 179 -3.17 15.14 7.06
C SER A 179 -4.02 14.21 6.18
N LEU A 180 -3.72 14.14 4.89
CA LEU A 180 -4.24 13.10 4.01
C LEU A 180 -3.19 11.99 3.86
N PRO A 181 -3.58 10.71 3.83
CA PRO A 181 -2.64 9.59 3.67
C PRO A 181 -2.18 9.44 2.21
N SER A 182 -1.68 10.52 1.61
CA SER A 182 -1.32 10.61 0.20
C SER A 182 0.14 10.27 -0.09
N GLU A 183 1.03 10.38 0.89
CA GLU A 183 2.44 9.97 0.79
C GLU A 183 2.70 8.66 1.54
N ALA A 184 3.64 7.86 1.04
CA ALA A 184 3.91 6.51 1.55
C ALA A 184 4.04 6.42 3.10
N PRO A 185 4.89 7.19 3.79
CA PRO A 185 4.96 7.13 5.27
C PRO A 185 3.66 7.55 5.96
N LEU A 186 2.89 8.48 5.39
CA LEU A 186 1.60 8.90 5.94
C LEU A 186 0.56 7.80 5.78
N THR A 187 0.50 7.18 4.60
CA THR A 187 -0.37 6.03 4.35
C THR A 187 -0.04 4.91 5.33
N MET A 188 1.24 4.58 5.53
CA MET A 188 1.72 3.56 6.46
C MET A 188 1.20 3.73 7.88
N VAL A 189 1.43 4.92 8.44
CA VAL A 189 0.97 5.27 9.78
C VAL A 189 -0.54 5.19 9.85
N PHE A 190 -1.24 5.72 8.85
CA PHE A 190 -2.70 5.69 8.81
C PHE A 190 -3.27 4.27 8.84
N SER A 191 -2.77 3.33 8.02
CA SER A 191 -3.28 1.94 8.08
C SER A 191 -2.93 1.22 9.36
N ASP A 192 -1.75 1.47 9.95
CA ASP A 192 -1.43 0.85 11.25
C ASP A 192 -2.36 1.36 12.35
N ILE A 193 -2.73 2.65 12.33
CA ILE A 193 -3.75 3.20 13.24
C ILE A 193 -5.10 2.53 13.03
N LEU A 194 -5.46 2.22 11.77
CA LEU A 194 -6.72 1.56 11.49
C LEU A 194 -6.81 0.15 12.12
N LEU A 195 -5.70 -0.52 12.39
CA LEU A 195 -5.71 -1.77 13.15
C LEU A 195 -6.29 -1.57 14.56
N ASP A 196 -5.92 -0.46 15.24
CA ASP A 196 -6.49 -0.14 16.55
C ASP A 196 -7.96 0.31 16.44
N PHE A 197 -8.30 1.01 15.38
CA PHE A 197 -9.67 1.46 15.11
C PHE A 197 -10.64 0.29 14.92
N TYR A 198 -10.25 -0.71 14.13
CA TYR A 198 -11.04 -1.92 13.90
C TYR A 198 -10.92 -2.97 15.01
N GLY A 199 -10.14 -2.70 16.07
CA GLY A 199 -9.98 -3.63 17.18
C GLY A 199 -9.25 -4.92 16.80
N ALA A 200 -8.25 -4.84 15.92
CA ALA A 200 -7.45 -5.97 15.48
C ALA A 200 -6.67 -6.60 16.65
N GLU A 201 -7.16 -7.71 17.20
CA GLU A 201 -6.54 -8.38 18.35
C GLU A 201 -5.29 -9.20 17.96
N GLN A 202 -5.24 -9.72 16.73
CA GLN A 202 -4.13 -10.52 16.22
C GLN A 202 -3.57 -9.88 14.96
N THR A 203 -2.36 -9.33 15.07
CA THR A 203 -1.60 -8.82 13.93
C THR A 203 -0.36 -9.67 13.72
N GLY A 204 -0.13 -10.11 12.49
CA GLY A 204 1.07 -10.86 12.13
C GLY A 204 2.37 -10.07 12.36
N ALA A 205 3.48 -10.77 12.54
CA ALA A 205 4.80 -10.16 12.50
C ALA A 205 5.10 -9.64 11.08
N PRO A 206 5.91 -8.58 10.94
CA PRO A 206 6.30 -8.10 9.63
C PRO A 206 6.99 -9.22 8.83
N GLY A 207 6.79 -9.24 7.52
CA GLY A 207 7.39 -10.23 6.64
C GLY A 207 7.87 -9.67 5.32
N MET A 208 8.26 -10.57 4.42
CA MET A 208 8.76 -10.22 3.11
C MET A 208 8.23 -11.18 2.04
N VAL A 209 7.95 -10.67 0.85
CA VAL A 209 7.66 -11.47 -0.36
C VAL A 209 8.62 -11.05 -1.46
N PHE A 210 9.11 -12.02 -2.21
CA PHE A 210 9.85 -11.78 -3.45
C PHE A 210 8.92 -11.85 -4.64
N VAL A 211 9.00 -10.86 -5.53
CA VAL A 211 8.20 -10.79 -6.75
C VAL A 211 9.13 -10.67 -7.94
N VAL A 212 9.16 -11.69 -8.79
CA VAL A 212 9.78 -11.62 -10.11
C VAL A 212 8.76 -10.96 -11.05
N GLN A 213 8.96 -9.68 -11.32
CA GLN A 213 7.98 -8.83 -11.97
C GLN A 213 8.13 -8.84 -13.49
N ASP A 214 7.01 -8.77 -14.20
CA ASP A 214 6.95 -8.55 -15.66
C ASP A 214 7.58 -9.67 -16.50
N TYR A 215 7.43 -10.92 -16.10
CA TYR A 215 7.86 -12.05 -16.91
C TYR A 215 6.95 -12.18 -18.15
N ASN A 216 7.53 -12.02 -19.33
CA ASN A 216 6.82 -12.05 -20.61
C ASN A 216 7.70 -12.75 -21.67
N PRO A 217 7.21 -13.01 -22.90
CA PRO A 217 7.98 -13.79 -23.87
C PRO A 217 9.29 -13.13 -24.36
N SER A 218 9.54 -11.84 -24.08
CA SER A 218 10.85 -11.23 -24.32
C SER A 218 11.88 -11.52 -23.21
N CYS A 219 11.47 -12.13 -22.10
CA CYS A 219 12.35 -12.51 -21.01
C CYS A 219 12.96 -13.89 -21.26
N SER A 220 14.17 -14.14 -20.77
CA SER A 220 14.83 -15.45 -20.92
C SER A 220 14.13 -16.54 -20.09
N PRO A 221 13.59 -17.62 -20.72
CA PRO A 221 13.07 -18.77 -20.00
C PRO A 221 14.13 -19.47 -19.13
N ALA A 222 15.37 -19.51 -19.60
CA ALA A 222 16.49 -20.10 -18.86
C ALA A 222 16.79 -19.33 -17.56
N THR A 223 16.72 -17.99 -17.58
CA THR A 223 16.88 -17.17 -16.37
C THR A 223 15.79 -17.49 -15.36
N LEU A 224 14.51 -17.54 -15.77
CA LEU A 224 13.42 -17.86 -14.85
C LEU A 224 13.58 -19.25 -14.22
N ARG A 225 14.00 -20.27 -14.99
CA ARG A 225 14.28 -21.61 -14.46
C ARG A 225 15.36 -21.59 -13.39
N ARG A 226 16.47 -20.87 -13.63
CA ARG A 226 17.55 -20.71 -12.63
C ARG A 226 17.09 -19.99 -11.37
N VAL A 227 16.26 -18.96 -11.52
CA VAL A 227 15.65 -18.24 -10.39
C VAL A 227 14.76 -19.20 -9.59
N ALA A 228 13.93 -19.99 -10.26
CA ALA A 228 13.07 -20.99 -9.63
C ALA A 228 13.88 -22.08 -8.90
N ASP A 229 14.96 -22.59 -9.50
CA ASP A 229 15.87 -23.55 -8.85
C ASP A 229 16.49 -22.97 -7.58
N TYR A 230 16.92 -21.71 -7.64
CA TYR A 230 17.46 -21.01 -6.47
C TYR A 230 16.42 -20.88 -5.35
N PHE A 231 15.23 -20.37 -5.64
CA PHE A 231 14.16 -20.22 -4.64
C PHE A 231 13.71 -21.56 -4.06
N ALA A 232 13.60 -22.61 -4.88
CA ALA A 232 13.25 -23.96 -4.43
C ALA A 232 14.34 -24.56 -3.52
N HIS A 233 15.62 -24.46 -3.90
CA HIS A 233 16.73 -24.92 -3.07
C HIS A 233 16.75 -24.20 -1.71
N GLN A 234 16.41 -22.91 -1.71
CA GLN A 234 16.30 -22.08 -0.52
C GLN A 234 14.96 -22.22 0.21
N LYS A 235 14.07 -23.12 -0.24
CA LYS A 235 12.71 -23.34 0.29
C LYS A 235 11.92 -22.05 0.49
N THR A 236 12.03 -21.14 -0.48
CA THR A 236 11.53 -19.78 -0.37
C THR A 236 10.41 -19.56 -1.38
N PRO A 237 9.17 -19.28 -0.92
CA PRO A 237 8.08 -18.94 -1.81
C PRO A 237 8.35 -17.59 -2.47
N PHE A 238 7.90 -17.45 -3.72
CA PHE A 238 8.02 -16.21 -4.49
C PHE A 238 6.87 -16.09 -5.48
N VAL A 239 6.61 -14.87 -5.93
CA VAL A 239 5.61 -14.55 -6.94
C VAL A 239 6.30 -14.34 -8.27
N VAL A 240 5.65 -14.73 -9.36
CA VAL A 240 5.99 -14.33 -10.72
C VAL A 240 4.80 -13.57 -11.29
N THR A 241 4.96 -12.29 -11.61
CA THR A 241 3.92 -11.56 -12.37
C THR A 241 4.18 -11.73 -13.86
N THR A 242 3.15 -12.09 -14.61
CA THR A 242 3.29 -12.46 -16.02
C THR A 242 2.23 -11.84 -16.91
N GLN A 243 2.59 -11.63 -18.18
CA GLN A 243 1.69 -11.17 -19.22
C GLN A 243 2.07 -11.73 -20.58
N MET A 244 1.06 -12.04 -21.41
CA MET A 244 1.24 -12.19 -22.85
C MET A 244 1.13 -10.80 -23.49
N LYS A 245 2.23 -10.05 -23.47
CA LYS A 245 2.28 -8.70 -24.05
C LYS A 245 2.30 -8.77 -25.57
N GLU A 246 1.76 -7.75 -26.25
CA GLU A 246 2.23 -7.42 -27.60
C GLU A 246 3.67 -6.91 -27.50
N ILE A 247 4.59 -7.67 -28.08
CA ILE A 247 6.02 -7.39 -28.00
C ILE A 247 6.39 -6.41 -29.13
N PRO A 248 7.15 -5.33 -28.85
CA PRO A 248 7.57 -4.40 -29.89
C PRO A 248 8.29 -5.08 -31.05
N LEU A 249 8.05 -4.60 -32.27
CA LEU A 249 8.74 -5.06 -33.48
C LEU A 249 10.27 -5.01 -33.29
N GLY A 250 10.94 -6.12 -33.62
CA GLY A 250 12.41 -6.23 -33.57
C GLY A 250 12.99 -6.78 -32.27
N VAL A 251 12.16 -7.15 -31.29
CA VAL A 251 12.60 -7.87 -30.08
C VAL A 251 12.55 -9.37 -30.33
N GLU A 252 13.65 -10.08 -30.03
CA GLU A 252 13.68 -11.54 -30.06
C GLU A 252 12.78 -12.09 -28.93
N ILE A 253 11.89 -13.02 -29.28
CA ILE A 253 10.92 -13.58 -28.35
C ILE A 253 11.16 -15.07 -28.21
N ALA A 254 11.04 -15.57 -26.98
CA ALA A 254 11.02 -16.99 -26.73
C ALA A 254 9.78 -17.62 -27.42
N PRO A 255 9.90 -18.84 -27.97
CA PRO A 255 8.74 -19.59 -28.41
C PRO A 255 7.70 -19.67 -27.29
N ARG A 256 6.42 -19.57 -27.64
CA ARG A 256 5.30 -19.59 -26.67
C ARG A 256 5.38 -20.80 -25.74
N GLU A 257 5.70 -21.96 -26.28
CA GLU A 257 5.84 -23.20 -25.51
C GLU A 257 6.96 -23.11 -24.47
N GLU A 258 8.12 -22.55 -24.82
CA GLU A 258 9.23 -22.36 -23.88
C GLU A 258 8.90 -21.39 -22.75
N PHE A 259 8.17 -20.31 -23.07
CA PHE A 259 7.67 -19.34 -22.09
C PHE A 259 6.69 -20.00 -21.10
N LEU A 260 5.70 -20.74 -21.61
CA LEU A 260 4.71 -21.44 -20.78
C LEU A 260 5.38 -22.55 -19.95
N ASP A 261 6.32 -23.29 -20.54
CA ASP A 261 7.08 -24.32 -19.83
C ASP A 261 7.92 -23.75 -18.69
N ALA A 262 8.51 -22.56 -18.86
CA ALA A 262 9.26 -21.92 -17.78
C ALA A 262 8.33 -21.48 -16.63
N LEU A 263 7.11 -21.01 -16.92
CA LEU A 263 6.10 -20.72 -15.90
C LEU A 263 5.67 -22.00 -15.16
N ARG A 264 5.35 -23.08 -15.87
CA ARG A 264 5.04 -24.39 -15.28
C ARG A 264 6.18 -24.89 -14.40
N TYR A 265 7.41 -24.79 -14.88
CA TYR A 265 8.62 -25.17 -14.15
C TYR A 265 8.80 -24.37 -12.86
N ALA A 266 8.55 -23.05 -12.91
CA ALA A 266 8.62 -22.18 -11.75
C ALA A 266 7.53 -22.52 -10.72
N GLN A 267 6.29 -22.74 -11.17
CA GLN A 267 5.17 -23.11 -10.30
C GLN A 267 5.42 -24.45 -9.59
N ALA A 268 5.94 -25.45 -10.30
CA ALA A 268 6.36 -26.74 -9.71
C ALA A 268 7.46 -26.60 -8.63
N ARG A 269 8.11 -25.43 -8.56
CA ARG A 269 9.17 -25.06 -7.61
C ARG A 269 8.72 -24.07 -6.54
N GLY A 270 7.41 -23.86 -6.41
CA GLY A 270 6.84 -23.02 -5.36
C GLY A 270 6.61 -21.56 -5.77
N ALA A 271 6.72 -21.23 -7.06
CA ALA A 271 6.26 -19.94 -7.55
C ALA A 271 4.73 -19.83 -7.46
N ARG A 272 4.23 -18.64 -7.14
CA ARG A 272 2.82 -18.24 -7.31
C ARG A 272 2.71 -17.38 -8.56
N ILE A 273 1.83 -17.73 -9.49
CA ILE A 273 1.72 -17.03 -10.77
C ILE A 273 0.60 -16.00 -10.70
N PHE A 274 0.93 -14.74 -10.99
CA PHE A 274 -0.01 -13.62 -10.98
C PHE A 274 -0.07 -12.99 -12.38
N LEU A 275 -1.25 -12.59 -12.83
CA LEU A 275 -1.41 -11.90 -14.12
C LEU A 275 -1.18 -10.39 -13.99
N ARG A 276 -0.49 -9.77 -14.95
CA ARG A 276 -0.30 -8.31 -14.98
C ARG A 276 -1.56 -7.55 -15.41
N GLY A 277 -1.78 -6.34 -14.86
CA GLY A 277 -2.96 -5.50 -15.10
C GLY A 277 -3.17 -5.17 -16.59
N GLY A 278 -4.43 -5.13 -17.02
CA GLY A 278 -4.84 -5.00 -18.43
C GLY A 278 -5.08 -6.33 -19.16
N ASN A 279 -4.73 -7.47 -18.55
CA ASN A 279 -5.01 -8.81 -19.10
C ASN A 279 -6.30 -9.45 -18.59
N GLY A 280 -6.92 -8.90 -17.54
CA GLY A 280 -8.20 -9.34 -16.99
C GLY A 280 -8.29 -10.82 -16.56
N PRO A 281 -9.39 -11.22 -15.91
CA PRO A 281 -9.71 -12.62 -15.67
C PRO A 281 -9.87 -13.42 -16.97
N GLU A 282 -10.24 -12.76 -18.07
CA GLU A 282 -10.51 -13.40 -19.37
C GLU A 282 -9.27 -14.08 -19.98
N ARG A 283 -8.05 -13.59 -19.67
CA ARG A 283 -6.82 -14.26 -20.11
C ARG A 283 -6.34 -15.35 -19.15
N SER A 284 -6.93 -15.48 -17.95
CA SER A 284 -6.57 -16.55 -17.01
C SER A 284 -6.87 -17.93 -17.61
N GLU A 285 -7.97 -18.05 -18.35
CA GLU A 285 -8.35 -19.28 -19.06
C GLU A 285 -7.26 -19.76 -20.02
N VAL A 286 -6.53 -18.83 -20.65
CA VAL A 286 -5.45 -19.19 -21.59
C VAL A 286 -4.30 -19.86 -20.84
N PHE A 287 -3.93 -19.35 -19.67
CA PHE A 287 -2.88 -19.94 -18.85
C PHE A 287 -3.36 -21.25 -18.18
N GLN A 288 -4.61 -21.29 -17.74
CA GLN A 288 -5.21 -22.47 -17.11
C GLN A 288 -5.35 -23.66 -18.08
N LYS A 289 -5.72 -23.41 -19.34
CA LYS A 289 -5.74 -24.45 -20.41
C LYS A 289 -4.35 -25.06 -20.64
N GLU A 290 -3.30 -24.30 -20.34
CA GLU A 290 -1.90 -24.73 -20.42
C GLU A 290 -1.40 -25.33 -19.09
N GLY A 291 -2.27 -25.59 -18.12
CA GLY A 291 -1.92 -26.21 -16.84
C GLY A 291 -1.20 -25.28 -15.86
N ILE A 292 -1.27 -23.97 -16.05
CA ILE A 292 -0.71 -22.97 -15.12
C ILE A 292 -1.83 -22.49 -14.20
N VAL A 293 -1.59 -22.56 -12.88
CA VAL A 293 -2.55 -22.10 -11.87
C VAL A 293 -2.26 -20.63 -11.60
N ILE A 294 -3.25 -19.79 -11.89
CA ILE A 294 -3.23 -18.37 -11.57
C ILE A 294 -3.71 -18.22 -10.13
N GLU A 295 -2.99 -17.48 -9.31
CA GLU A 295 -3.28 -17.27 -7.88
C GLU A 295 -3.76 -15.83 -7.59
N GLY A 296 -3.68 -14.97 -8.61
CA GLY A 296 -4.14 -13.59 -8.52
C GLY A 296 -3.79 -12.75 -9.75
N SER A 297 -4.05 -11.45 -9.66
CA SER A 297 -3.77 -10.48 -10.71
C SER A 297 -3.35 -9.13 -10.15
N GLU A 298 -2.44 -8.44 -10.81
CA GLU A 298 -2.27 -6.99 -10.68
C GLU A 298 -3.56 -6.31 -11.15
N ASP A 299 -4.24 -5.59 -10.26
CA ASP A 299 -5.41 -4.79 -10.62
C ASP A 299 -5.01 -3.31 -10.65
N THR A 300 -5.01 -2.70 -11.83
CA THR A 300 -4.88 -1.25 -11.93
C THR A 300 -6.19 -0.66 -11.44
N PRO A 301 -6.21 0.11 -10.32
CA PRO A 301 -7.40 0.85 -9.97
C PRO A 301 -7.81 1.67 -11.20
N SER A 302 -9.09 1.64 -11.56
CA SER A 302 -9.67 2.34 -12.72
C SER A 302 -9.49 3.87 -12.67
N VAL A 303 -8.99 4.36 -11.54
CA VAL A 303 -8.53 5.73 -11.33
C VAL A 303 -7.01 5.68 -11.25
N LYS A 304 -6.29 6.56 -11.96
CA LYS A 304 -4.88 6.88 -11.64
C LYS A 304 -4.83 7.31 -10.17
N SER A 305 -4.73 6.35 -9.26
CA SER A 305 -4.60 6.60 -7.85
C SER A 305 -3.29 7.36 -7.71
N GLY A 306 -3.32 8.54 -7.08
CA GLY A 306 -2.09 9.25 -6.68
C GLY A 306 -1.20 8.41 -5.76
N LEU A 307 -1.68 7.22 -5.37
CA LEU A 307 -0.91 6.11 -4.82
C LEU A 307 0.03 5.47 -5.86
N GLU A 308 0.86 6.26 -6.55
CA GLU A 308 2.09 5.74 -7.13
C GLU A 308 3.07 5.59 -5.97
N ILE A 309 3.14 4.39 -5.40
CA ILE A 309 4.08 4.11 -4.32
C ILE A 309 5.48 4.00 -4.92
N GLY A 310 6.13 5.14 -5.08
CA GLY A 310 7.44 5.27 -5.70
C GLY A 310 7.37 5.21 -7.22
N ASN A 311 7.71 6.31 -7.88
CA ASN A 311 8.05 6.27 -9.31
C ASN A 311 9.38 5.54 -9.45
N THR A 312 9.38 4.37 -10.11
CA THR A 312 10.64 3.68 -10.44
C THR A 312 11.26 4.43 -11.60
N PHE A 313 12.57 4.62 -11.64
CA PHE A 313 13.25 5.12 -12.83
C PHE A 313 14.33 4.12 -13.24
N ILE A 314 14.28 3.63 -14.48
CA ILE A 314 15.25 2.69 -15.02
C ILE A 314 16.24 3.46 -15.86
N GLN A 315 17.52 3.34 -15.52
CA GLN A 315 18.62 3.68 -16.40
C GLN A 315 19.11 2.37 -17.03
N ARG A 316 18.76 2.10 -18.30
CA ARG A 316 19.03 0.81 -18.95
C ARG A 316 20.52 0.63 -19.24
N THR A 317 21.23 1.73 -19.46
CA THR A 317 22.68 1.76 -19.65
C THR A 317 23.33 2.93 -18.88
N PRO A 318 24.60 2.78 -18.42
CA PRO A 318 25.31 3.88 -17.78
C PRO A 318 25.34 5.13 -18.67
N GLY A 319 24.74 6.23 -18.20
CA GLY A 319 24.68 7.50 -18.92
C GLY A 319 23.32 7.85 -19.55
N GLU A 320 22.38 6.91 -19.64
CA GLU A 320 21.02 7.20 -20.13
C GLU A 320 20.18 8.00 -19.11
N ALA A 321 19.23 8.80 -19.62
CA ALA A 321 18.25 9.43 -18.76
C ALA A 321 17.38 8.35 -18.08
N PRO A 322 17.20 8.39 -16.75
CA PRO A 322 16.33 7.45 -16.06
C PRO A 322 14.90 7.55 -16.59
N ILE A 323 14.32 6.44 -17.06
CA ILE A 323 12.95 6.39 -17.59
C ILE A 323 12.01 5.93 -16.47
N ALA A 324 10.95 6.70 -16.22
CA ALA A 324 9.91 6.30 -15.27
C ALA A 324 9.31 4.95 -15.67
N PHE A 325 9.42 3.96 -14.80
CA PHE A 325 8.78 2.67 -14.88
C PHE A 325 7.64 2.63 -13.85
N PRO A 326 6.39 2.44 -14.29
CA PRO A 326 5.29 2.23 -13.37
C PRO A 326 5.42 0.84 -12.75
N SER A 327 6.01 0.80 -11.56
CA SER A 327 5.84 -0.25 -10.57
C SER A 327 5.20 0.47 -9.40
N ALA A 328 4.08 0.12 -8.80
CA ALA A 328 3.55 -1.20 -8.51
C ALA A 328 2.02 -1.13 -8.56
N VAL A 329 1.42 -2.13 -9.20
CA VAL A 329 -0.02 -2.31 -9.21
C VAL A 329 -0.39 -3.20 -8.01
N PRO A 330 -1.41 -2.86 -7.22
CA PRO A 330 -1.98 -3.76 -6.21
C PRO A 330 -2.19 -5.18 -6.77
N LEU A 331 -1.65 -6.21 -6.11
CA LEU A 331 -1.91 -7.60 -6.46
C LEU A 331 -3.17 -8.06 -5.73
N ARG A 332 -4.25 -8.28 -6.47
CA ARG A 332 -5.46 -8.91 -5.95
C ARG A 332 -5.24 -10.42 -5.86
N LEU A 333 -5.54 -11.00 -4.70
CA LEU A 333 -5.54 -12.45 -4.51
C LEU A 333 -6.84 -13.03 -5.07
N GLU A 334 -6.80 -14.23 -5.68
CA GLU A 334 -8.03 -14.91 -6.13
C GLU A 334 -9.00 -15.16 -4.96
N GLN A 335 -8.48 -15.41 -3.76
CA GLN A 335 -9.23 -15.69 -2.54
C GLN A 335 -9.84 -14.44 -1.89
N GLY A 336 -9.66 -13.26 -2.49
CA GLY A 336 -10.00 -11.97 -1.90
C GLY A 336 -8.83 -11.38 -1.10
N GLY A 337 -8.83 -10.05 -0.96
CA GLY A 337 -7.72 -9.30 -0.37
C GLY A 337 -6.69 -8.81 -1.38
N TRP A 338 -5.80 -7.94 -0.89
CA TRP A 338 -4.89 -7.16 -1.73
C TRP A 338 -3.48 -7.13 -1.15
N LEU A 339 -2.48 -7.37 -2.01
CA LEU A 339 -1.10 -7.04 -1.71
C LEU A 339 -0.75 -5.71 -2.38
N LEU A 340 -0.56 -4.64 -1.59
CA LEU A 340 -0.01 -3.40 -2.14
C LEU A 340 1.52 -3.52 -2.11
N PRO A 341 2.22 -3.57 -3.27
CA PRO A 341 3.65 -3.81 -3.28
C PRO A 341 4.42 -2.57 -2.80
N ALA A 342 5.26 -2.74 -1.78
CA ALA A 342 6.20 -1.71 -1.32
C ALA A 342 7.43 -1.79 -2.19
N ASN A 343 7.53 -0.94 -3.22
CA ASN A 343 8.64 -1.04 -4.16
C ASN A 343 10.00 -0.90 -3.47
N VAL A 344 10.86 -1.88 -3.75
CA VAL A 344 12.30 -1.75 -3.63
C VAL A 344 12.83 -1.22 -4.96
N HIS A 345 13.57 -0.12 -4.91
CA HIS A 345 14.25 0.48 -6.06
C HIS A 345 15.35 -0.45 -6.63
N SER A 346 15.46 -0.59 -7.95
CA SER A 346 16.57 -1.33 -8.58
C SER A 346 17.53 -0.41 -9.35
N GLY A 347 18.84 -0.58 -9.10
CA GLY A 347 19.97 -0.06 -9.88
C GLY A 347 21.27 -0.58 -9.24
N LEU A 348 21.76 -1.76 -9.63
CA LEU A 348 22.73 -2.54 -8.84
C LEU A 348 24.18 -2.04 -8.89
N ASP A 349 24.41 -0.89 -8.26
CA ASP A 349 25.68 -0.54 -7.64
C ASP A 349 25.46 -0.45 -6.11
N GLY A 350 26.52 -0.46 -5.29
CA GLY A 350 26.45 -0.44 -3.81
C GLY A 350 25.33 0.43 -3.18
N PRO A 351 25.05 1.65 -3.68
CA PRO A 351 23.94 2.49 -3.19
C PRO A 351 22.54 1.85 -3.26
N ALA A 352 22.27 0.93 -4.20
CA ALA A 352 20.96 0.29 -4.29
C ALA A 352 20.74 -0.80 -3.24
N ASN A 353 21.79 -1.50 -2.82
CA ASN A 353 21.67 -2.46 -1.72
C ASN A 353 21.36 -1.74 -0.40
N GLU A 354 21.99 -0.59 -0.15
CA GLU A 354 21.66 0.25 1.01
C GLU A 354 20.23 0.80 0.94
N ALA A 355 19.78 1.24 -0.23
CA ALA A 355 18.41 1.71 -0.44
C ALA A 355 17.37 0.59 -0.22
N LEU A 356 17.65 -0.63 -0.71
CA LEU A 356 16.83 -1.82 -0.46
C LEU A 356 16.73 -2.12 1.04
N LEU A 357 17.87 -2.11 1.75
CA LEU A 357 17.87 -2.34 3.19
C LEU A 357 17.12 -1.25 3.96
N ALA A 358 17.27 0.02 3.56
CA ALA A 358 16.54 1.13 4.15
C ALA A 358 15.02 0.96 3.97
N ALA A 359 14.57 0.68 2.74
CA ALA A 359 13.16 0.46 2.42
C ALA A 359 12.56 -0.72 3.21
N ILE A 360 13.29 -1.84 3.34
CA ILE A 360 12.81 -2.96 4.16
C ILE A 360 12.73 -2.55 5.64
N ARG A 361 13.73 -1.83 6.15
CA ARG A 361 13.77 -1.39 7.56
C ARG A 361 12.63 -0.46 7.92
N ASP A 362 12.13 0.30 6.96
CA ASP A 362 10.99 1.19 7.13
C ASP A 362 9.69 0.43 7.35
N ILE A 363 9.58 -0.82 6.88
CA ILE A 363 8.39 -1.66 7.06
C ILE A 363 8.33 -2.31 8.44
N ILE A 364 9.48 -2.64 9.03
CA ILE A 364 9.61 -3.40 10.30
C ILE A 364 8.74 -2.87 11.46
N PRO A 365 8.56 -1.56 11.67
CA PRO A 365 7.78 -1.04 12.80
C PRO A 365 6.27 -1.31 12.71
N PHE A 366 5.76 -1.59 11.51
CA PHE A 366 4.33 -1.67 11.23
C PHE A 366 3.80 -3.08 11.48
N ARG A 367 2.66 -3.17 12.16
CA ARG A 367 1.99 -4.43 12.44
C ARG A 367 1.53 -5.06 11.14
N ASP A 368 1.90 -6.33 10.97
CA ASP A 368 1.55 -7.12 9.81
C ASP A 368 1.97 -6.45 8.48
N GLY A 369 3.03 -5.63 8.55
CA GLY A 369 3.65 -5.02 7.38
C GLY A 369 4.37 -6.06 6.52
N LEU A 370 4.44 -5.83 5.21
CA LEU A 370 5.22 -6.69 4.32
C LEU A 370 6.08 -5.86 3.38
N ALA A 371 7.36 -6.20 3.37
CA ALA A 371 8.27 -5.72 2.35
C ALA A 371 8.07 -6.55 1.08
N VAL A 372 7.80 -5.89 -0.04
CA VAL A 372 7.71 -6.57 -1.33
C VAL A 372 8.96 -6.27 -2.14
N VAL A 373 9.84 -7.26 -2.26
CA VAL A 373 11.06 -7.11 -3.04
C VAL A 373 10.73 -7.41 -4.50
N SER A 374 10.40 -6.37 -5.24
CA SER A 374 10.11 -6.45 -6.68
C SER A 374 11.41 -6.53 -7.48
N ILE A 375 11.54 -7.55 -8.30
CA ILE A 375 12.73 -7.88 -9.07
C ILE A 375 12.31 -8.05 -10.54
N PRO A 376 12.69 -7.14 -11.44
CA PRO A 376 12.37 -7.27 -12.85
C PRO A 376 12.89 -8.57 -13.47
N ALA A 377 12.02 -9.28 -14.18
CA ALA A 377 12.33 -10.60 -14.77
C ALA A 377 13.39 -10.56 -15.89
N TRP A 378 13.66 -9.38 -16.44
CA TRP A 378 14.70 -9.16 -17.46
C TRP A 378 16.11 -8.98 -16.86
N MET A 379 16.25 -8.87 -15.54
CA MET A 379 17.56 -8.75 -14.89
C MET A 379 18.38 -10.03 -15.02
N ARG A 380 19.72 -9.90 -14.99
CA ARG A 380 20.62 -11.07 -15.02
C ARG A 380 20.44 -11.87 -13.73
N PHE A 381 20.65 -13.18 -13.80
CA PHE A 381 20.50 -14.06 -12.63
C PHE A 381 21.33 -13.61 -11.41
N GLN A 382 22.57 -13.15 -11.60
CA GLN A 382 23.43 -12.71 -10.50
C GLN A 382 22.92 -11.44 -9.81
N ASP A 383 22.29 -10.57 -10.58
CA ASP A 383 21.69 -9.32 -10.12
C ASP A 383 20.46 -9.62 -9.25
N ILE A 384 19.63 -10.57 -9.69
CA ILE A 384 18.50 -11.11 -8.92
C ILE A 384 18.98 -11.74 -7.61
N LEU A 385 20.03 -12.56 -7.68
CA LEU A 385 20.60 -13.24 -6.52
C LEU A 385 21.10 -12.24 -5.46
N SER A 386 21.83 -11.21 -5.89
CA SER A 386 22.33 -10.14 -5.03
C SER A 386 21.19 -9.46 -4.27
N ALA A 387 20.13 -9.03 -4.98
CA ALA A 387 18.97 -8.40 -4.35
C ALA A 387 18.29 -9.32 -3.31
N VAL A 388 18.12 -10.62 -3.63
CA VAL A 388 17.52 -11.59 -2.70
C VAL A 388 18.38 -11.81 -1.46
N GLN A 389 19.70 -11.91 -1.62
CA GLN A 389 20.65 -12.08 -0.51
C GLN A 389 20.69 -10.84 0.38
N THR A 390 20.75 -9.65 -0.21
CA THR A 390 20.69 -8.38 0.53
C THR A 390 19.40 -8.29 1.33
N ALA A 391 18.25 -8.54 0.71
CA ALA A 391 16.96 -8.48 1.38
C ALA A 391 16.88 -9.47 2.57
N ARG A 392 17.39 -10.69 2.40
CA ARG A 392 17.44 -11.71 3.46
C ARG A 392 18.31 -11.34 4.65
N SER A 393 19.32 -10.49 4.48
CA SER A 393 20.17 -10.03 5.59
C SER A 393 19.41 -9.21 6.65
N THR A 394 18.17 -8.77 6.35
CA THR A 394 17.30 -8.06 7.29
C THR A 394 16.65 -8.95 8.34
N ASN A 395 16.76 -10.28 8.22
CA ASN A 395 16.10 -11.27 9.07
C ASN A 395 14.56 -11.20 9.06
N LEU A 396 13.95 -10.48 8.12
CA LEU A 396 12.51 -10.57 7.92
C LEU A 396 12.12 -11.96 7.40
N ARG A 397 11.06 -12.53 7.99
CA ARG A 397 10.52 -13.81 7.56
C ARG A 397 9.97 -13.68 6.15
N VAL A 398 10.45 -14.51 5.23
CA VAL A 398 9.80 -14.68 3.92
C VAL A 398 8.47 -15.40 4.14
N VAL A 399 7.41 -14.86 3.54
CA VAL A 399 6.08 -15.47 3.59
C VAL A 399 5.60 -15.81 2.19
N ASP A 400 4.76 -16.84 2.11
CA ASP A 400 3.99 -17.15 0.91
C ASP A 400 2.71 -16.32 0.96
N PRO A 401 2.45 -15.46 -0.04
CA PRO A 401 1.26 -14.62 -0.03
C PRO A 401 -0.04 -15.44 -0.06
N VAL A 402 -0.06 -16.62 -0.68
CA VAL A 402 -1.30 -17.40 -0.77
C VAL A 402 -1.63 -18.08 0.56
N THR A 403 -0.65 -18.72 1.20
CA THR A 403 -0.91 -19.41 2.48
C THR A 403 -0.96 -18.49 3.68
N ARG A 404 -0.36 -17.30 3.61
CA ARG A 404 -0.49 -16.27 4.66
C ARG A 404 -1.89 -15.65 4.70
N PHE A 405 -2.61 -15.64 3.57
CA PHE A 405 -3.91 -15.01 3.42
C PHE A 405 -4.96 -16.02 2.94
N PRO A 406 -5.32 -17.02 3.77
CA PRO A 406 -6.32 -18.01 3.41
C PRO A 406 -7.71 -17.38 3.31
N LEU A 407 -8.58 -17.96 2.48
CA LEU A 407 -10.01 -17.64 2.34
C LEU A 407 -10.65 -17.24 3.69
N PRO A 408 -11.46 -16.15 3.72
CA PRO A 408 -12.40 -15.94 4.80
C PRO A 408 -13.23 -17.23 4.95
N ARG A 409 -13.27 -17.80 6.16
CA ARG A 409 -14.14 -18.95 6.41
C ARG A 409 -15.59 -18.46 6.27
N SER A 410 -16.26 -18.96 5.23
CA SER A 410 -17.69 -18.75 4.95
C SER A 410 -18.57 -19.08 6.14
#